data_AF-A0A4Q0XPG8-F1
#
_entry.id   AF-A0A4Q0XPG8-F1
#
_cell.length_a   1.000
_cell.length_b   1.000
_cell.length_c   1.000
_cell.angle_alpha   90.00
_cell.angle_beta   90.00
_cell.angle_gamma   90.00
#
_symmetry.space_group_name_H-M   'P 1'
#
loop_
_entity.id
_entity.type
_entity.pdbx_description
1 polymer ?
#
loop_
_entity_poly.entity_id
_entity_poly.type
_entity_poly.pdbx_seq_one_letter_code
_entity_poly.pdbx_strand_id
1 'polypeptide(L)'
;MKRTIALIATVVVLGLMIYTFLKGPAYQGGKAGHIIEDLKTLEQKAKIEPIKEKDIGQEKLKALRDKAGNTSSFEVSNSYRKKCASCHGVDGSGTQNGKKLMGPAIIGQSEETLLKKLNDFKAGRKENLIMKGLLMNLSQEELKEFAKEISEFKARQDALK
;
A
#
# COMPACT_ATOMS: atom_id res chain seq x y z
N MET A 1 53.11 -0.87 -32.61
CA MET A 1 52.57 -1.84 -31.63
C MET A 1 51.48 -1.26 -30.72
N LYS A 2 51.67 -0.14 -30.00
CA LYS A 2 50.62 0.39 -29.10
C LYS A 2 49.33 0.84 -29.83
N ARG A 3 49.44 1.45 -31.02
CA ARG A 3 48.28 1.87 -31.84
C ARG A 3 47.50 0.71 -32.45
N THR A 4 48.19 -0.36 -32.86
CA THR A 4 47.54 -1.56 -33.42
C THR A 4 46.79 -2.34 -32.33
N ILE A 5 47.34 -2.43 -31.12
CA ILE A 5 46.67 -3.03 -29.96
C ILE A 5 45.41 -2.22 -29.59
N ALA A 6 45.52 -0.88 -29.60
CA ALA A 6 44.37 -0.02 -29.31
C ALA A 6 43.21 -0.21 -30.31
N LEU A 7 43.52 -0.31 -31.62
CA LEU A 7 42.52 -0.55 -32.67
C LEU A 7 41.83 -1.91 -32.53
N ILE A 8 42.61 -2.97 -32.25
CA ILE A 8 42.05 -4.31 -32.03
C ILE A 8 41.13 -4.31 -30.81
N ALA A 9 41.54 -3.67 -29.72
CA ALA A 9 40.71 -3.55 -28.52
C ALA A 9 39.40 -2.79 -28.80
N THR A 10 39.44 -1.74 -29.62
CA THR A 10 38.21 -0.98 -29.96
C THR A 10 37.24 -1.82 -30.79
N VAL A 11 37.75 -2.58 -31.76
CA VAL A 11 36.93 -3.47 -32.60
C VAL A 11 36.31 -4.59 -31.77
N VAL A 12 37.05 -5.16 -30.82
CA VAL A 12 36.52 -6.20 -29.91
C VAL A 12 35.41 -5.67 -29.02
N VAL A 13 35.57 -4.46 -28.45
CA VAL A 13 34.54 -3.83 -27.60
C VAL A 13 33.29 -3.51 -28.41
N LEU A 14 33.44 -2.94 -29.62
CA LEU A 14 32.30 -2.66 -30.50
C LEU A 14 31.61 -3.96 -30.95
N GLY A 15 32.37 -5.00 -31.26
CA GLY A 15 31.83 -6.31 -31.60
C GLY A 15 31.03 -6.94 -30.45
N LEU A 16 31.53 -6.85 -29.21
CA LEU A 16 30.80 -7.30 -28.03
C LEU A 16 29.52 -6.50 -27.79
N MET A 17 29.56 -5.18 -27.97
CA MET A 17 28.36 -4.33 -27.84
C MET A 17 27.29 -4.71 -28.87
N ILE A 18 27.67 -4.88 -30.15
CA ILE A 18 26.77 -5.33 -31.22
C ILE A 18 26.22 -6.72 -30.92
N TYR A 19 27.05 -7.64 -30.44
CA TYR A 19 26.64 -8.99 -30.07
C TYR A 19 25.64 -8.99 -28.91
N THR A 20 25.83 -8.14 -27.90
CA THR A 20 24.85 -7.97 -26.82
C THR A 20 23.56 -7.32 -27.31
N PHE A 21 23.64 -6.37 -28.25
CA PHE A 21 22.47 -5.74 -28.85
C PHE A 21 21.64 -6.75 -29.65
N LEU A 22 22.30 -7.62 -30.43
CA LEU A 22 21.66 -8.70 -31.19
C LEU A 22 21.04 -9.79 -30.30
N LYS A 23 21.60 -10.04 -29.11
CA LYS A 23 21.03 -10.96 -28.11
C LYS A 23 19.94 -10.34 -27.23
N GLY A 24 19.63 -9.06 -27.42
CA GLY A 24 18.64 -8.33 -26.65
C GLY A 24 19.18 -7.76 -25.33
N PRO A 25 18.52 -6.73 -24.78
CA PRO A 25 18.96 -6.07 -23.55
C PRO A 25 19.03 -7.07 -22.39
N ALA A 26 20.03 -6.92 -21.51
CA ALA A 26 20.17 -7.73 -20.29
C ALA A 26 18.98 -7.59 -19.32
N TYR A 27 18.07 -6.65 -19.59
CA TYR A 27 16.82 -6.48 -18.85
C TYR A 27 15.75 -7.46 -19.35
N GLN A 28 15.90 -8.71 -18.94
CA GLN A 28 14.80 -9.67 -18.94
C GLN A 28 13.95 -9.37 -17.71
N GLY A 29 13.08 -8.36 -17.82
CA GLY A 29 11.99 -8.16 -16.86
C GLY A 29 11.08 -9.39 -16.89
N GLY A 30 11.44 -10.42 -16.13
CA GLY A 30 10.70 -11.68 -16.09
C GLY A 30 9.22 -11.41 -15.84
N LYS A 31 8.34 -12.01 -16.64
CA LYS A 31 6.85 -11.88 -16.65
C LYS A 31 6.22 -10.47 -16.62
N ALA A 32 6.98 -9.42 -16.35
CA ALA A 32 6.52 -8.03 -16.29
C ALA A 32 6.74 -7.26 -17.60
N GLY A 33 7.58 -7.77 -18.51
CA GLY A 33 7.82 -7.16 -19.81
C GLY A 33 6.71 -7.39 -20.86
N HIS A 34 5.82 -8.37 -20.65
CA HIS A 34 4.76 -8.72 -21.61
C HIS A 34 3.46 -7.90 -21.47
N ILE A 35 3.43 -6.93 -20.55
CA ILE A 35 2.21 -6.17 -20.25
C ILE A 35 1.72 -5.38 -21.48
N ILE A 36 2.61 -4.96 -22.38
CA ILE A 36 2.23 -4.09 -23.50
C ILE A 36 1.47 -4.85 -24.61
N GLU A 37 1.78 -6.14 -24.84
CA GLU A 37 1.07 -6.96 -25.84
C GLU A 37 -0.34 -7.34 -25.34
N ASP A 38 -0.48 -7.57 -24.03
CA ASP A 38 -1.77 -7.84 -23.39
C ASP A 38 -2.68 -6.60 -23.36
N LEU A 39 -2.14 -5.37 -23.36
CA LEU A 39 -2.97 -4.16 -23.44
C LEU A 39 -3.60 -3.98 -24.82
N LYS A 40 -2.89 -4.34 -25.90
CA LYS A 40 -3.38 -4.13 -27.28
C LYS A 40 -4.52 -5.07 -27.65
N THR A 41 -4.54 -6.28 -27.10
CA THR A 41 -5.66 -7.23 -27.24
C THR A 41 -6.88 -6.84 -26.40
N LEU A 42 -6.71 -6.06 -25.33
CA LEU A 42 -7.83 -5.55 -24.52
C LEU A 42 -8.55 -4.37 -25.19
N GLU A 43 -7.85 -3.50 -25.91
CA GLU A 43 -8.47 -2.40 -26.66
C GLU A 43 -9.44 -2.90 -27.75
N GLN A 44 -9.12 -4.02 -28.42
CA GLN A 44 -9.96 -4.51 -29.52
C GLN A 44 -11.21 -5.28 -29.05
N LYS A 45 -11.28 -5.69 -27.78
CA LYS A 45 -12.48 -6.34 -27.20
C LYS A 45 -13.44 -5.34 -26.54
N ALA A 46 -13.07 -4.07 -26.45
CA ALA A 46 -13.88 -3.00 -25.88
C ALA A 46 -14.86 -2.35 -26.87
N LYS A 47 -15.54 -3.16 -27.71
CA LYS A 47 -16.76 -2.69 -28.36
C LYS A 47 -17.88 -2.79 -27.33
N ILE A 48 -18.14 -1.65 -26.71
CA ILE A 48 -19.11 -1.41 -25.64
C ILE A 48 -20.51 -1.80 -26.10
N GLU A 49 -21.09 -2.84 -25.49
CA GLU A 49 -22.54 -2.96 -25.31
C GLU A 49 -22.91 -2.32 -23.96
N PRO A 50 -24.09 -1.67 -23.86
CA PRO A 50 -24.41 -0.84 -22.71
C PRO A 50 -24.59 -1.70 -21.45
N ILE A 51 -23.78 -1.40 -20.44
CA ILE A 51 -23.80 -2.06 -19.14
C ILE A 51 -25.13 -1.73 -18.44
N LYS A 52 -26.01 -2.73 -18.34
CA LYS A 52 -27.09 -2.70 -17.35
C LYS A 52 -26.49 -2.95 -15.97
N GLU A 53 -26.56 -1.90 -15.17
CA GLU A 53 -26.28 -1.80 -13.75
C GLU A 53 -27.08 -2.82 -12.91
N LYS A 54 -26.52 -4.01 -12.64
CA LYS A 54 -26.75 -4.76 -11.39
C LYS A 54 -25.88 -6.03 -11.32
N ASP A 55 -25.30 -6.24 -10.14
CA ASP A 55 -24.90 -7.54 -9.55
C ASP A 55 -23.55 -8.22 -9.78
N ILE A 56 -22.59 -7.68 -10.56
CA ILE A 56 -21.29 -8.41 -10.73
C ILE A 56 -20.18 -7.93 -9.77
N GLY A 57 -20.33 -6.78 -9.11
CA GLY A 57 -19.29 -6.20 -8.24
C GLY A 57 -19.27 -6.77 -6.82
N GLN A 58 -20.40 -7.24 -6.30
CA GLN A 58 -20.54 -7.57 -4.87
C GLN A 58 -19.94 -8.93 -4.53
N GLU A 59 -20.18 -9.95 -5.35
CA GLU A 59 -19.76 -11.32 -5.02
C GLU A 59 -18.25 -11.53 -5.18
N LYS A 60 -17.63 -10.93 -6.19
CA LYS A 60 -16.17 -10.99 -6.37
C LYS A 60 -15.45 -10.17 -5.31
N LEU A 61 -16.02 -9.02 -4.92
CA LEU A 61 -15.50 -8.20 -3.81
C LEU A 61 -15.70 -8.89 -2.46
N LYS A 62 -16.80 -9.62 -2.27
CA LYS A 62 -17.09 -10.45 -1.10
C LYS A 62 -16.13 -11.65 -1.02
N ALA A 63 -15.92 -12.38 -2.12
CA ALA A 63 -14.96 -13.47 -2.17
C ALA A 63 -13.49 -13.02 -1.95
N LEU A 64 -13.14 -11.81 -2.38
CA LEU A 64 -11.84 -11.19 -2.08
C LEU A 64 -11.74 -10.76 -0.61
N ARG A 65 -12.82 -10.22 -0.03
CA ARG A 65 -12.93 -9.88 1.40
C ARG A 65 -12.86 -11.12 2.29
N ASP A 66 -13.51 -12.20 1.90
CA ASP A 66 -13.53 -13.48 2.62
C ASP A 66 -12.14 -14.14 2.58
N LYS A 67 -11.40 -14.00 1.48
CA LYS A 67 -9.99 -14.43 1.38
C LYS A 67 -9.01 -13.53 2.13
N ALA A 68 -9.37 -12.28 2.43
CA ALA A 68 -8.49 -11.31 3.08
C ALA A 68 -8.43 -11.45 4.61
N GLY A 69 -9.32 -12.24 5.24
CA GLY A 69 -9.29 -12.56 6.68
C GLY A 69 -9.58 -11.36 7.59
N ASN A 70 -10.69 -11.42 8.34
CA ASN A 70 -11.12 -10.51 9.43
C ASN A 70 -11.11 -8.96 9.18
N THR A 71 -10.67 -8.48 8.01
CA THR A 71 -10.75 -7.06 7.65
C THR A 71 -12.15 -6.63 7.20
N SER A 72 -13.09 -7.58 7.12
CA SER A 72 -14.43 -7.42 6.56
C SER A 72 -15.50 -7.05 7.58
N SER A 73 -15.34 -7.43 8.85
CA SER A 73 -16.39 -7.24 9.88
C SER A 73 -16.24 -5.93 10.65
N PHE A 74 -15.02 -5.39 10.75
CA PHE A 74 -14.74 -4.15 11.45
C PHE A 74 -14.64 -2.99 10.46
N GLU A 75 -15.72 -2.21 10.34
CA GLU A 75 -15.77 -1.08 9.41
C GLU A 75 -14.99 0.13 9.94
N VAL A 76 -14.12 0.67 9.08
CA VAL A 76 -13.29 1.86 9.32
C VAL A 76 -13.22 2.74 8.08
N SER A 77 -12.92 4.02 8.28
CA SER A 77 -12.71 4.99 7.22
C SER A 77 -11.57 4.55 6.28
N ASN A 78 -11.64 5.00 5.02
CA ASN A 78 -10.57 4.75 4.06
C ASN A 78 -9.25 5.41 4.49
N SER A 79 -9.34 6.60 5.10
CA SER A 79 -8.21 7.35 5.64
C SER A 79 -7.48 6.59 6.74
N TYR A 80 -8.21 6.09 7.75
CA TYR A 80 -7.61 5.30 8.84
C TYR A 80 -6.97 4.03 8.30
N ARG A 81 -7.66 3.33 7.38
CA ARG A 81 -7.17 2.09 6.77
C ARG A 81 -5.83 2.27 6.06
N LYS A 82 -5.66 3.38 5.34
CA LYS A 82 -4.44 3.69 4.58
C LYS A 82 -3.29 4.19 5.46
N LYS A 83 -3.59 4.96 6.50
CA LYS A 83 -2.57 5.68 7.29
C LYS A 83 -2.19 4.99 8.60
N CYS A 84 -3.09 4.19 9.18
CA CYS A 84 -2.97 3.71 10.56
C CYS A 84 -3.01 2.17 10.67
N ALA A 85 -3.93 1.53 9.93
CA ALA A 85 -4.27 0.13 10.15
C ALA A 85 -3.12 -0.86 9.86
N SER A 86 -2.20 -0.52 8.97
CA SER A 86 -1.04 -1.38 8.65
C SER A 86 -0.14 -1.64 9.86
N CYS A 87 -0.07 -0.69 10.80
CA CYS A 87 0.75 -0.80 11.99
C CYS A 87 -0.06 -1.08 13.25
N HIS A 88 -1.29 -0.54 13.35
CA HIS A 88 -2.12 -0.66 14.55
C HIS A 88 -3.22 -1.72 14.45
N GLY A 89 -3.35 -2.38 13.30
CA GLY A 89 -4.46 -3.30 13.02
C GLY A 89 -5.71 -2.55 12.56
N VAL A 90 -6.58 -3.25 11.85
CA VAL A 90 -7.85 -2.68 11.34
C VAL A 90 -8.74 -2.24 12.50
N ASP A 91 -8.75 -2.97 13.60
CA ASP A 91 -9.51 -2.66 14.81
C ASP A 91 -8.71 -1.82 15.84
N GLY A 92 -7.49 -1.41 15.53
CA GLY A 92 -6.63 -0.68 16.44
C GLY A 92 -6.14 -1.50 17.65
N SER A 93 -6.24 -2.84 17.61
CA SER A 93 -5.79 -3.74 18.69
C SER A 93 -4.27 -3.89 18.78
N GLY A 94 -3.51 -3.43 17.78
CA GLY A 94 -2.08 -3.70 17.64
C GLY A 94 -1.78 -5.14 17.21
N THR A 95 -2.79 -5.88 16.75
CA THR A 95 -2.64 -7.26 16.28
C THR A 95 -3.37 -7.47 14.95
N GLN A 96 -2.88 -8.40 14.14
CA GLN A 96 -3.58 -8.86 12.93
C GLN A 96 -3.31 -10.34 12.73
N ASN A 97 -4.38 -11.13 12.52
CA ASN A 97 -4.31 -12.58 12.34
C ASN A 97 -3.52 -13.29 13.47
N GLY A 98 -3.74 -12.87 14.72
CA GLY A 98 -3.06 -13.42 15.90
C GLY A 98 -1.60 -12.99 16.06
N LYS A 99 -1.07 -12.13 15.19
CA LYS A 99 0.31 -11.63 15.26
C LYS A 99 0.34 -10.19 15.78
N LYS A 100 1.29 -9.89 16.66
CA LYS A 100 1.56 -8.52 17.13
C LYS A 100 2.16 -7.69 16.00
N LEU A 101 1.64 -6.49 15.81
CA LEU A 101 2.15 -5.51 14.85
C LEU A 101 3.13 -4.54 15.52
N MET A 102 3.76 -3.68 14.70
CA MET A 102 4.70 -2.68 15.20
C MET A 102 4.00 -1.56 16.00
N GLY A 103 2.78 -1.20 15.61
CA GLY A 103 1.97 -0.22 16.32
C GLY A 103 1.29 -0.87 17.53
N PRO A 104 1.42 -0.28 18.73
CA PRO A 104 0.72 -0.78 19.92
C PRO A 104 -0.80 -0.59 19.79
N ALA A 105 -1.55 -1.21 20.69
CA ALA A 105 -3.00 -1.01 20.78
C ALA A 105 -3.35 0.47 21.02
N ILE A 106 -4.29 0.97 20.23
CA ILE A 106 -4.85 2.32 20.32
C ILE A 106 -6.34 2.31 20.67
N ILE A 107 -7.00 1.16 20.54
CA ILE A 107 -8.39 0.92 20.93
C ILE A 107 -8.63 1.17 22.44
N GLY A 108 -9.82 1.68 22.78
CA GLY A 108 -10.27 1.85 24.16
C GLY A 108 -9.80 3.13 24.85
N GLN A 109 -9.19 4.06 24.11
CA GLN A 109 -8.82 5.38 24.63
C GLN A 109 -9.91 6.41 24.32
N SER A 110 -10.06 7.42 25.18
CA SER A 110 -10.97 8.54 24.90
C SER A 110 -10.48 9.39 23.73
N GLU A 111 -11.42 10.03 23.03
CA GLU A 111 -11.12 10.95 21.93
C GLU A 111 -10.12 12.04 22.36
N GLU A 112 -10.33 12.67 23.52
CA GLU A 112 -9.43 13.70 24.04
C GLU A 112 -8.00 13.17 24.26
N THR A 113 -7.87 11.97 24.84
CA THR A 113 -6.56 11.35 25.08
C THR A 113 -5.84 11.05 23.78
N LEU A 114 -6.57 10.52 22.78
CA LEU A 114 -6.03 10.22 21.46
C LEU A 114 -5.58 11.49 20.76
N LEU A 115 -6.42 12.52 20.73
CA LEU A 115 -6.10 13.80 20.13
C LEU A 115 -4.88 14.44 20.78
N LYS A 116 -4.80 14.41 22.11
CA LYS A 116 -3.62 14.90 22.84
C LYS A 116 -2.36 14.15 22.44
N LYS A 117 -2.40 12.82 22.40
CA LYS A 117 -1.25 11.98 22.01
C LYS A 117 -0.82 12.23 20.57
N LEU A 118 -1.77 12.34 19.63
CA LEU A 118 -1.48 12.65 18.24
C LEU A 118 -0.78 14.00 18.09
N ASN A 119 -1.28 15.03 18.79
CA ASN A 119 -0.63 16.34 18.84
C ASN A 119 0.75 16.29 19.50
N ASP A 120 0.91 15.51 20.58
CA ASP A 120 2.19 15.35 21.28
C ASP A 120 3.25 14.70 20.39
N PHE A 121 2.88 13.68 19.60
CA PHE A 121 3.77 13.06 18.63
C PHE A 121 4.10 14.00 17.45
N LYS A 122 3.10 14.69 16.90
CA LYS A 122 3.28 15.65 15.81
C LYS A 122 4.21 16.80 16.20
N ALA A 123 4.00 17.37 17.38
CA ALA A 123 4.84 18.44 17.94
C ALA A 123 6.22 17.95 18.43
N GLY A 124 6.43 16.64 18.52
CA GLY A 124 7.65 16.07 19.09
C GLY A 124 7.76 16.19 20.61
N ARG A 125 6.67 16.55 21.31
CA ARG A 125 6.61 16.51 22.80
C ARG A 125 6.73 15.09 23.34
N LYS A 126 6.29 14.11 22.54
CA LYS A 126 6.51 12.69 22.81
C LYS A 126 7.47 12.13 21.77
N GLU A 127 8.59 11.58 22.23
CA GLU A 127 9.62 11.04 21.36
C GLU A 127 9.15 9.75 20.66
N ASN A 128 8.91 9.86 19.36
CA ASN A 128 8.74 8.73 18.44
C ASN A 128 8.90 9.26 17.01
N LEU A 129 10.04 8.96 16.37
CA LEU A 129 10.35 9.46 15.03
C LEU A 129 9.39 8.93 13.96
N ILE A 130 8.93 7.68 14.11
CA ILE A 130 7.99 7.05 13.18
C ILE A 130 6.64 7.79 13.22
N MET A 131 6.07 7.92 14.43
CA MET A 131 4.79 8.62 14.58
C MET A 131 4.90 10.11 14.23
N LYS A 132 6.01 10.78 14.56
CA LYS A 132 6.23 12.16 14.13
C LYS A 132 6.22 12.30 12.61
N GLY A 133 6.95 11.44 11.89
CA GLY A 133 7.01 11.44 10.43
C GLY A 133 5.66 11.14 9.76
N LEU A 134 4.85 10.27 10.36
CA LEU A 134 3.49 9.97 9.87
C LEU A 134 2.50 11.12 10.08
N LEU A 135 2.65 11.88 11.17
CA LEU A 135 1.67 12.89 11.57
C LEU A 135 2.04 14.32 11.15
N MET A 136 3.30 14.59 10.77
CA MET A 136 3.79 15.94 10.50
C MET A 136 3.04 16.67 9.37
N ASN A 137 2.52 15.93 8.38
CA ASN A 137 1.81 16.49 7.23
C ASN A 137 0.28 16.44 7.36
N LEU A 138 -0.26 16.01 8.50
CA LEU A 138 -1.71 15.94 8.71
C LEU A 138 -2.26 17.27 9.24
N SER A 139 -3.46 17.66 8.82
CA SER A 139 -4.14 18.84 9.38
C SER A 139 -4.67 18.58 10.80
N GLN A 140 -5.06 19.63 11.53
CA GLN A 140 -5.65 19.45 12.86
C GLN A 140 -7.02 18.77 12.78
N GLU A 141 -7.75 18.99 11.69
CA GLU A 141 -9.03 18.37 11.39
C GLU A 141 -8.87 16.87 11.18
N GLU A 142 -7.86 16.44 10.40
CA GLU A 142 -7.55 15.01 10.22
C GLU A 142 -7.20 14.34 11.56
N LEU A 143 -6.41 15.00 12.42
CA LEU A 143 -6.08 14.45 13.74
C LEU A 143 -7.32 14.27 14.64
N LYS A 144 -8.24 15.23 14.60
CA LYS A 144 -9.53 15.13 15.31
C LYS A 144 -10.39 14.00 14.75
N GLU A 145 -10.47 13.88 13.43
CA GLU A 145 -11.21 12.81 12.77
C GLU A 145 -10.69 11.43 13.19
N PHE A 146 -9.37 11.23 13.18
CA PHE A 146 -8.78 9.98 13.66
C PHE A 146 -9.04 9.73 15.15
N ALA A 147 -8.87 10.74 16.00
CA ALA A 147 -9.11 10.60 17.43
C ALA A 147 -10.56 10.20 17.73
N LYS A 148 -11.52 10.84 17.06
CA LYS A 148 -12.95 10.52 17.16
C LYS A 148 -13.22 9.10 16.69
N GLU A 149 -12.79 8.76 15.48
CA GLU A 149 -13.03 7.45 14.89
C GLU A 149 -12.45 6.32 15.76
N ILE A 150 -11.20 6.44 16.21
CA ILE A 150 -10.52 5.41 17.01
C ILE A 150 -11.18 5.26 18.39
N SER A 151 -11.72 6.33 18.98
CA SER A 151 -12.35 6.25 20.30
C SER A 151 -13.59 5.33 20.33
N GLU A 152 -14.28 5.21 19.19
CA GLU A 152 -15.46 4.37 19.03
C GLU A 152 -15.12 2.89 18.78
N PHE A 153 -13.84 2.57 18.55
CA PHE A 153 -13.44 1.21 18.15
C PHE A 153 -13.78 0.17 19.20
N LYS A 154 -13.69 0.52 20.48
CA LYS A 154 -14.04 -0.42 21.56
C LYS A 154 -15.52 -0.80 21.51
N ALA A 155 -16.39 0.19 21.34
CA ALA A 155 -17.82 -0.03 21.21
C ALA A 155 -18.15 -0.86 19.96
N ARG A 156 -17.52 -0.54 18.81
CA ARG A 156 -17.66 -1.34 17.58
C ARG A 156 -17.20 -2.79 17.77
N GLN A 157 -16.08 -3.01 18.44
CA GLN A 157 -15.55 -4.36 18.68
C GLN A 157 -16.46 -5.17 19.60
N ASP A 158 -17.04 -4.53 20.62
CA ASP A 158 -17.96 -5.21 21.53
C ASP A 158 -19.30 -5.54 20.86
N ALA A 159 -19.77 -4.72 19.92
CA ALA A 159 -20.97 -4.98 19.13
C ALA A 159 -20.84 -6.15 18.14
N LEU A 160 -19.62 -6.63 17.88
CA LEU A 160 -19.34 -7.74 16.97
C LEU A 160 -19.19 -9.10 17.69
N LYS A 161 -19.22 -9.11 19.02
CA LYS A 161 -19.15 -10.33 19.85
C LYS A 161 -20.55 -10.84 20.17
#